data_AF-A0ABD6DK10-F1
#
_entry.id   AF-A0ABD6DK10-F1
#
_cell.length_a   1.000
_cell.length_b   1.000
_cell.length_c   1.000
_cell.angle_alpha   90.00
_cell.angle_beta   90.00
_cell.angle_gamma   90.00
#
_symmetry.space_group_name_H-M   'P 1'
#
loop_
_entity.id
_entity.type
_entity.pdbx_description
1 polymer ?
#
loop_
_entity_poly.entity_id
_entity_poly.type
_entity_poly.pdbx_seq_one_letter_code
_entity_poly.pdbx_strand_id
1 'polypeptide(L)'
;MSAYQKTLLALCCLVLCTAAVPVAATPTQEADTSGPNVTVEAPDRAVYNATSTFEVAVTNATGAVSVEWTFPDGSTATTQQASYRFQQTGNVTVTVAVTDDTGTTTRTLDYEVFRYTSGRGDSQALPVLGMLGISVAFMGFVVALYFKVLPWFYRNI
;
A
#
# COMPACT_ATOMS: atom_id res chain seq x y z
N MET A 1 -53.29 38.95 -8.21
CA MET A 1 -52.52 37.95 -7.44
C MET A 1 -52.69 36.62 -8.16
N SER A 2 -51.71 35.98 -8.78
CA SER A 2 -50.28 36.21 -8.81
C SER A 2 -49.82 35.50 -10.08
N ALA A 3 -49.59 36.25 -11.18
CA ALA A 3 -48.91 35.68 -12.36
C ALA A 3 -47.60 35.02 -11.93
N TYR A 4 -46.95 35.59 -10.89
CA TYR A 4 -45.84 35.00 -10.15
C TYR A 4 -46.13 33.62 -9.55
N GLN A 5 -47.33 33.29 -9.03
CA GLN A 5 -47.61 31.92 -8.54
C GLN A 5 -47.64 30.90 -9.68
N LYS A 6 -48.11 31.28 -10.88
CA LYS A 6 -48.09 30.38 -12.04
C LYS A 6 -46.68 30.21 -12.60
N THR A 7 -45.86 31.27 -12.61
CA THR A 7 -44.44 31.17 -13.00
C THR A 7 -43.59 30.47 -11.95
N LEU A 8 -43.89 30.63 -10.65
CA LEU A 8 -43.18 29.97 -9.53
C LEU A 8 -43.50 28.47 -9.46
N LEU A 9 -44.74 28.06 -9.78
CA LEU A 9 -45.09 26.64 -9.92
C LEU A 9 -44.38 25.99 -11.12
N ALA A 10 -44.30 26.72 -12.25
CA ALA A 10 -43.62 26.22 -13.45
C ALA A 10 -42.10 26.10 -13.26
N LEU A 11 -41.48 27.01 -12.52
CA LEU A 11 -40.05 26.94 -12.18
C LEU A 11 -39.75 25.80 -11.18
N CYS A 12 -40.70 25.47 -10.29
CA CYS A 12 -40.54 24.39 -9.30
C CYS A 12 -40.52 22.99 -9.95
N CYS A 13 -41.28 22.78 -11.03
CA CYS A 13 -41.27 21.52 -11.79
C CYS A 13 -39.95 21.26 -12.55
N LEU A 14 -39.21 22.29 -12.93
CA LEU A 14 -37.93 22.16 -13.63
C LEU A 14 -36.77 21.78 -12.71
N VAL A 15 -36.86 22.11 -11.41
CA VAL A 15 -35.79 21.85 -10.42
C VAL A 15 -35.92 20.46 -9.76
N LEU A 16 -37.07 19.80 -9.86
CA LEU A 16 -37.32 18.49 -9.25
C LEU A 16 -37.14 17.30 -10.21
N CYS A 17 -36.71 17.53 -11.45
CA CYS A 17 -36.42 16.46 -12.40
C CYS A 17 -34.94 16.01 -12.33
N THR A 18 -34.38 15.87 -11.13
CA THR A 18 -33.30 14.92 -10.96
C THR A 18 -33.96 13.56 -10.99
N ALA A 19 -33.98 12.95 -12.18
CA ALA A 19 -34.21 11.52 -12.30
C ALA A 19 -33.26 10.85 -11.30
N ALA A 20 -33.81 10.34 -10.20
CA ALA A 20 -33.12 9.40 -9.36
C ALA A 20 -32.81 8.23 -10.28
N VAL A 21 -31.59 8.20 -10.83
CA VAL A 21 -31.06 7.00 -11.45
C VAL A 21 -31.26 5.93 -10.39
N PRO A 22 -32.06 4.88 -10.63
CA PRO A 22 -32.02 3.76 -9.74
C PRO A 22 -30.56 3.31 -9.79
N VAL A 23 -29.81 3.60 -8.73
CA VAL A 23 -28.58 2.88 -8.44
C VAL A 23 -29.09 1.46 -8.36
N ALA A 24 -28.97 0.75 -9.47
CA ALA A 24 -29.06 -0.69 -9.47
C ALA A 24 -28.18 -1.07 -8.30
N ALA A 25 -28.80 -1.65 -7.26
CA ALA A 25 -28.04 -2.20 -6.16
C ALA A 25 -26.98 -3.03 -6.85
N THR A 26 -25.72 -2.55 -6.79
CA THR A 26 -24.58 -3.38 -7.12
C THR A 26 -24.90 -4.68 -6.41
N PRO A 27 -24.93 -5.84 -7.09
CA PRO A 27 -25.08 -7.08 -6.38
C PRO A 27 -24.00 -7.04 -5.30
N THR A 28 -24.43 -6.80 -4.06
CA THR A 28 -23.57 -6.96 -2.91
C THR A 28 -23.39 -8.46 -2.92
N GLN A 29 -22.32 -8.88 -3.59
CA GLN A 29 -21.87 -10.25 -3.54
C GLN A 29 -21.60 -10.47 -2.06
N GLU A 30 -22.57 -11.09 -1.40
CA GLU A 30 -22.42 -11.70 -0.10
C GLU A 30 -21.13 -12.49 -0.21
N ALA A 31 -20.10 -12.07 0.54
CA ALA A 31 -18.84 -12.76 0.55
C ALA A 31 -19.16 -14.16 1.03
N ASP A 32 -19.31 -15.09 0.10
CA ASP A 32 -19.54 -16.49 0.39
C ASP A 32 -18.30 -16.96 1.16
N THR A 33 -18.44 -17.01 2.48
CA THR A 33 -17.39 -17.48 3.39
C THR A 33 -17.17 -18.99 3.27
N SER A 34 -17.86 -19.67 2.33
CA SER A 34 -17.68 -21.10 2.04
C SER A 34 -16.44 -21.41 1.19
N GLY A 35 -15.81 -20.42 0.56
CA GLY A 35 -14.61 -20.59 -0.26
C GLY A 35 -13.30 -20.70 0.53
N PRO A 36 -12.19 -21.13 -0.12
CA PRO A 36 -10.90 -21.24 0.54
C PRO A 36 -10.38 -19.84 0.88
N ASN A 37 -10.07 -19.60 2.15
CA ASN A 37 -9.43 -18.37 2.59
C ASN A 37 -7.93 -18.44 2.32
N VAL A 38 -7.47 -17.60 1.40
CA VAL A 38 -6.09 -17.56 0.91
C VAL A 38 -5.37 -16.36 1.52
N THR A 39 -4.33 -16.64 2.28
CA THR A 39 -3.34 -15.68 2.75
C THR A 39 -2.03 -15.92 2.02
N VAL A 40 -1.41 -14.86 1.49
CA VAL A 40 -0.15 -14.98 0.76
C VAL A 40 0.96 -14.34 1.58
N GLU A 41 1.97 -15.12 1.93
CA GLU A 41 3.21 -14.62 2.51
C GLU A 41 4.21 -14.41 1.38
N ALA A 42 4.59 -13.16 1.17
CA ALA A 42 5.43 -12.75 0.06
C ALA A 42 6.40 -11.65 0.52
N PRO A 43 7.55 -11.50 -0.15
CA PRO A 43 8.53 -10.51 0.26
C PRO A 43 7.98 -9.10 0.13
N ASP A 44 8.42 -8.20 1.01
CA ASP A 44 8.03 -6.79 1.02
C ASP A 44 8.51 -6.04 -0.23
N ARG A 45 9.56 -6.55 -0.88
CA ARG A 45 10.16 -5.96 -2.09
C ARG A 45 10.58 -7.02 -3.10
N ALA A 46 10.38 -6.71 -4.38
CA ALA A 46 10.92 -7.47 -5.49
C ALA A 46 12.21 -6.82 -5.99
N VAL A 47 13.25 -7.64 -6.21
CA VAL A 47 14.58 -7.17 -6.59
C VAL A 47 14.98 -7.82 -7.90
N TYR A 48 15.49 -7.00 -8.83
CA TYR A 48 15.96 -7.46 -10.14
C TYR A 48 17.05 -8.50 -9.97
N ASN A 49 16.91 -9.62 -10.70
CA ASN A 49 17.85 -10.74 -10.69
C ASN A 49 18.03 -11.42 -9.32
N ALA A 50 17.12 -11.18 -8.37
CA ALA A 50 17.05 -11.91 -7.11
C ALA A 50 15.89 -12.92 -7.15
N THR A 51 16.05 -14.03 -6.44
CA THR A 51 14.98 -15.02 -6.24
C THR A 51 14.09 -14.57 -5.08
N SER A 52 12.81 -14.42 -5.37
CA SER A 52 11.75 -14.17 -4.39
C SER A 52 10.98 -15.46 -4.15
N THR A 53 10.69 -15.75 -2.88
CA THR A 53 9.89 -16.92 -2.47
C THR A 53 8.50 -16.45 -2.09
N PHE A 54 7.49 -17.12 -2.60
CA PHE A 54 6.08 -16.88 -2.34
C PHE A 54 5.50 -18.12 -1.67
N GLU A 55 4.73 -17.93 -0.62
CA GLU A 55 4.07 -19.01 0.10
C GLU A 55 2.59 -18.71 0.24
N VAL A 56 1.77 -19.72 -0.07
CA VAL A 56 0.32 -19.64 0.09
C VAL A 56 -0.11 -20.43 1.31
N ALA A 57 -0.78 -19.77 2.24
CA ALA A 57 -1.46 -20.38 3.35
C ALA A 57 -2.97 -20.42 3.06
N VAL A 58 -3.52 -21.63 2.95
CA VAL A 58 -4.95 -21.85 2.70
C VAL A 58 -5.62 -22.30 3.99
N THR A 59 -6.70 -21.63 4.36
CA THR A 59 -7.56 -21.96 5.50
C THR A 59 -9.00 -22.09 5.02
N ASN A 60 -9.84 -22.86 5.73
CA ASN A 60 -11.23 -23.13 5.31
C ASN A 60 -11.39 -23.82 3.95
N ALA A 61 -10.36 -24.52 3.46
CA ALA A 61 -10.52 -25.32 2.25
C ALA A 61 -11.34 -26.59 2.54
N THR A 62 -12.23 -26.94 1.62
CA THR A 62 -12.92 -28.23 1.66
C THR A 62 -12.47 -29.11 0.50
N GLY A 63 -11.95 -30.29 0.82
CA GLY A 63 -11.54 -31.28 -0.17
C GLY A 63 -10.14 -31.07 -0.74
N ALA A 64 -9.99 -31.34 -2.04
CA ALA A 64 -8.70 -31.29 -2.71
C ALA A 64 -8.33 -29.85 -3.10
N VAL A 65 -7.25 -29.33 -2.54
CA VAL A 65 -6.76 -27.98 -2.84
C VAL A 65 -5.77 -28.02 -3.99
N SER A 66 -6.04 -27.23 -5.02
CA SER A 66 -5.12 -26.93 -6.12
C SER A 66 -4.67 -25.48 -6.04
N VAL A 67 -3.38 -25.25 -6.26
CA VAL A 67 -2.78 -23.91 -6.26
C VAL A 67 -2.14 -23.71 -7.62
N GLU A 68 -2.32 -22.52 -8.19
CA GLU A 68 -1.69 -22.12 -9.43
C GLU A 68 -1.19 -20.68 -9.32
N TRP A 69 0.12 -20.50 -9.42
CA TRP A 69 0.79 -19.23 -9.54
C TRP A 69 0.95 -18.87 -11.00
N THR A 70 0.75 -17.59 -11.33
CA THR A 70 1.08 -17.01 -12.63
C THR A 70 2.01 -15.82 -12.39
N PHE A 71 3.20 -15.91 -12.97
CA PHE A 71 4.24 -14.88 -12.91
C PHE A 71 4.14 -13.92 -14.12
N PRO A 72 4.73 -12.72 -14.03
CA PRO A 72 4.61 -11.70 -15.08
C PRO A 72 5.19 -12.12 -16.45
N ASP A 73 6.05 -13.14 -16.51
CA ASP A 73 6.59 -13.69 -17.76
C ASP A 73 5.71 -14.80 -18.37
N GLY A 74 4.59 -15.12 -17.73
CA GLY A 74 3.69 -16.21 -18.12
C GLY A 74 4.13 -17.58 -17.62
N SER A 75 5.21 -17.68 -16.83
CA SER A 75 5.53 -18.93 -16.15
C SER A 75 4.53 -19.21 -15.04
N THR A 76 4.27 -20.50 -14.79
CA THR A 76 3.33 -20.94 -13.77
C THR A 76 3.97 -21.92 -12.79
N ALA A 77 3.44 -21.99 -11.58
CA ALA A 77 3.84 -22.96 -10.57
C ALA A 77 2.62 -23.51 -9.83
N THR A 78 2.58 -24.80 -9.52
CA THR A 78 1.43 -25.44 -8.87
C THR A 78 1.65 -25.78 -7.39
N THR A 79 2.80 -25.36 -6.85
CA THR A 79 3.20 -25.65 -5.47
C THR A 79 2.72 -24.56 -4.51
N GLN A 80 2.45 -24.91 -3.25
CA GLN A 80 2.11 -23.92 -2.22
C GLN A 80 3.24 -22.91 -1.98
N GLN A 81 4.48 -23.39 -2.04
CA GLN A 81 5.68 -22.57 -2.02
C GLN A 81 6.26 -22.48 -3.44
N ALA A 82 6.29 -21.29 -4.02
CA ALA A 82 6.85 -21.03 -5.33
C ALA A 82 8.04 -20.09 -5.22
N SER A 83 9.05 -20.27 -6.07
CA SER A 83 10.20 -19.36 -6.16
C SER A 83 10.32 -18.82 -7.56
N TYR A 84 10.53 -17.51 -7.68
CA TYR A 84 10.58 -16.82 -8.96
C TYR A 84 11.67 -15.75 -8.97
N ARG A 85 12.38 -15.64 -10.10
CA ARG A 85 13.44 -14.64 -10.28
C ARG A 85 12.97 -13.56 -11.25
N PHE A 86 12.84 -12.34 -10.74
CA PHE A 86 12.41 -11.20 -11.56
C PHE A 86 13.49 -10.80 -12.58
N GLN A 87 13.15 -10.89 -13.86
CA GLN A 87 14.05 -10.53 -14.97
C GLN A 87 13.71 -9.19 -15.64
N GLN A 88 12.61 -8.56 -15.24
CA GLN A 88 12.17 -7.26 -15.73
C GLN A 88 12.04 -6.28 -14.56
N THR A 89 12.52 -5.06 -14.74
CA THR A 89 12.36 -3.95 -13.78
C THR A 89 11.04 -3.22 -14.02
N GLY A 90 10.49 -2.59 -12.98
CA GLY A 90 9.24 -1.84 -13.04
C GLY A 90 8.07 -2.58 -12.41
N ASN A 91 6.86 -2.11 -12.69
CA ASN A 91 5.65 -2.67 -12.10
C ASN A 91 5.34 -4.04 -12.73
N VAL A 92 5.19 -5.05 -11.88
CA VAL A 92 4.86 -6.41 -12.27
C VAL A 92 3.77 -6.94 -11.36
N THR A 93 2.97 -7.84 -11.89
CA THR A 93 1.84 -8.44 -11.18
C THR A 93 2.05 -9.94 -11.08
N VAL A 94 1.94 -10.47 -9.87
CA VAL A 94 1.95 -11.91 -9.59
C VAL A 94 0.55 -12.30 -9.15
N THR A 95 0.00 -13.35 -9.74
CA THR A 95 -1.34 -13.83 -9.42
C THR A 95 -1.26 -15.25 -8.88
N VAL A 96 -2.07 -15.55 -7.86
CA VAL A 96 -2.26 -16.91 -7.37
C VAL A 96 -3.75 -17.24 -7.34
N ALA A 97 -4.11 -18.36 -7.93
CA ALA A 97 -5.43 -18.95 -7.86
C ALA A 97 -5.36 -20.20 -6.99
N VAL A 98 -6.22 -20.28 -5.98
CA VAL A 98 -6.40 -21.46 -5.15
C VAL A 98 -7.82 -21.97 -5.39
N THR A 99 -7.94 -23.20 -5.86
CA THR A 99 -9.24 -23.84 -6.10
C THR A 99 -9.40 -25.05 -5.20
N ASP A 100 -10.56 -25.13 -4.54
CA ASP A 100 -11.01 -26.29 -3.79
C ASP A 100 -12.39 -26.75 -4.28
N ASP A 101 -13.05 -27.64 -3.54
CA ASP A 101 -14.36 -28.19 -3.94
C ASP A 101 -15.51 -27.15 -3.83
N THR A 102 -15.33 -26.04 -3.10
CA THR A 102 -16.35 -24.99 -2.97
C THR A 102 -16.15 -23.85 -3.95
N GLY A 103 -14.92 -23.62 -4.43
CA GLY A 103 -14.67 -22.69 -5.52
C GLY A 103 -13.21 -22.25 -5.66
N THR A 104 -13.01 -21.15 -6.38
CA THR A 104 -11.69 -20.58 -6.66
C THR A 104 -11.54 -19.21 -6.01
N THR A 105 -10.53 -19.07 -5.15
CA THR A 105 -10.09 -17.78 -4.60
C THR A 105 -8.83 -17.33 -5.33
N THR A 106 -8.88 -16.13 -5.92
CA THR A 106 -7.73 -15.52 -6.60
C THR A 106 -7.18 -14.35 -5.79
N ARG A 107 -5.84 -14.25 -5.70
CA ARG A 107 -5.13 -13.13 -5.11
C ARG A 107 -4.12 -12.56 -6.11
N THR A 108 -4.04 -11.25 -6.14
CA THR A 108 -3.13 -10.51 -7.01
C THR A 108 -2.21 -9.67 -6.16
N LEU A 109 -0.91 -9.73 -6.47
CA LEU A 109 0.15 -9.01 -5.79
C LEU A 109 0.86 -8.14 -6.82
N ASP A 110 0.80 -6.82 -6.60
CA ASP A 110 1.51 -5.86 -7.42
C ASP A 110 2.85 -5.51 -6.76
N TYR A 111 3.92 -5.60 -7.54
CA TYR A 111 5.28 -5.33 -7.12
C TYR A 111 5.94 -4.30 -8.01
N GLU A 112 6.76 -3.45 -7.41
CA GLU A 112 7.75 -2.66 -8.14
C GLU A 112 9.11 -3.35 -8.03
N VAL A 113 9.67 -3.78 -9.16
CA VAL A 113 10.97 -4.46 -9.20
C VAL A 113 12.09 -3.42 -9.27
N PHE A 114 12.85 -3.31 -8.18
CA PHE A 114 14.00 -2.41 -8.09
C PHE A 114 15.28 -3.09 -8.54
N ARG A 115 16.12 -2.38 -9.28
CA ARG A 115 17.49 -2.80 -9.53
C ARG A 115 18.41 -2.11 -8.54
N TYR A 116 19.06 -2.87 -7.67
CA TYR A 116 20.20 -2.35 -6.94
C TYR A 116 21.32 -2.11 -7.94
N THR A 117 21.51 -0.86 -8.34
CA THR A 117 22.75 -0.45 -8.96
C THR A 117 23.80 -0.45 -7.85
N SER A 118 24.57 -1.53 -7.76
CA SER A 118 25.79 -1.57 -6.95
C SER A 118 26.81 -0.61 -7.59
N GLY A 119 26.60 0.69 -7.39
CA GLY A 119 27.20 1.70 -8.25
C GLY A 119 27.00 3.13 -7.77
N ARG A 120 26.76 3.35 -6.48
CA ARG A 120 27.08 4.59 -5.78
C ARG A 120 27.02 4.28 -4.29
N GLY A 121 28.01 4.73 -3.53
CA GLY A 121 28.12 4.51 -2.09
C GLY A 121 27.03 5.27 -1.34
N ASP A 122 25.78 4.85 -1.51
CA ASP A 122 24.63 5.43 -0.83
C ASP A 122 24.49 4.70 0.50
N SER A 123 25.51 4.89 1.33
CA SER A 123 25.41 4.70 2.77
C SER A 123 24.08 5.30 3.22
N GLN A 124 23.15 4.47 3.68
CA GLN A 124 21.93 4.90 4.38
C GLN A 124 22.27 5.50 5.76
N ALA A 125 23.41 6.19 5.86
CA ALA A 125 24.01 6.75 7.06
C ALA A 125 24.08 8.28 6.96
N LEU A 126 23.03 8.95 6.48
CA LEU A 126 22.91 10.42 6.52
C LEU A 126 21.44 10.78 6.74
N PRO A 127 20.99 10.88 8.02
CA PRO A 127 21.09 12.15 8.76
C PRO A 127 21.59 12.05 10.22
N VAL A 128 21.86 10.85 10.75
CA VAL A 128 22.19 10.68 12.18
C VAL A 128 23.52 11.34 12.56
N LEU A 129 24.55 11.28 11.69
CA LEU A 129 25.82 11.95 11.94
C LEU A 129 25.68 13.49 11.96
N GLY A 130 24.79 14.04 11.13
CA GLY A 130 24.50 15.47 11.08
C GLY A 130 23.71 15.96 12.31
N MET A 131 22.77 15.14 12.81
CA MET A 131 21.99 15.44 14.01
C MET A 131 22.85 15.49 15.28
N LEU A 132 23.89 14.64 15.39
CA LEU A 132 24.84 14.70 16.51
C LEU A 132 25.68 15.99 16.50
N GLY A 133 26.09 16.47 15.32
CA GLY A 133 26.84 17.73 15.18
C GLY A 133 26.04 18.97 15.57
N ILE A 134 24.75 19.01 15.23
CA ILE A 134 23.85 20.13 15.57
C ILE A 134 23.59 20.19 17.08
N SER A 135 23.43 19.04 17.75
CA SER A 135 23.24 18.96 19.21
C SER A 135 24.42 19.54 19.99
N VAL A 136 25.66 19.17 19.62
CA VAL A 136 26.86 19.67 20.30
C VAL A 136 27.05 21.17 20.07
N ALA A 137 26.77 21.67 18.85
CA ALA A 137 26.82 23.09 18.55
C ALA A 137 25.80 23.91 19.37
N PHE A 138 24.58 23.38 19.54
CA PHE A 138 23.53 24.03 20.34
C PHE A 138 23.91 24.08 21.83
N MET A 139 24.42 22.97 22.39
CA MET A 139 24.89 22.91 23.77
C MET A 139 26.05 23.89 24.01
N GLY A 140 27.01 23.97 23.08
CA GLY A 140 28.12 24.92 23.16
C GLY A 140 27.68 26.38 23.13
N PHE A 141 26.66 26.71 22.31
CA PHE A 141 26.08 28.05 22.25
C PHE A 141 25.36 28.43 23.56
N VAL A 142 24.57 27.52 24.13
CA VAL A 142 23.88 27.73 25.42
C VAL A 142 24.87 27.93 26.56
N VAL A 143 25.94 27.13 26.62
CA VAL A 143 27.00 27.26 27.63
C VAL A 143 27.74 28.59 27.46
N ALA A 144 28.04 29.02 26.23
CA ALA A 144 28.69 30.31 25.97
C ALA A 144 27.80 31.50 26.39
N LEU A 145 26.48 31.42 26.17
CA LEU A 145 25.54 32.43 26.66
C LEU A 145 25.44 32.43 28.18
N TYR A 146 25.41 31.26 28.83
CA TYR A 146 25.44 31.14 30.29
C TYR A 146 26.64 31.90 30.88
N PHE A 147 27.86 31.63 30.41
CA PHE A 147 29.06 32.31 30.91
C PHE A 147 29.15 33.80 30.56
N LYS A 148 28.53 34.26 29.46
CA LYS A 148 28.54 35.69 29.08
C LYS A 148 27.43 36.51 29.73
N VAL A 149 26.27 35.91 30.02
CA VAL A 149 25.09 36.62 30.54
C VAL A 149 25.02 36.57 32.07
N LEU A 150 25.51 35.51 32.72
CA LEU A 150 25.60 35.45 34.20
C LEU A 150 26.35 36.61 34.83
N PRO A 151 27.52 37.05 34.32
CA PRO A 151 28.24 38.15 34.94
C PRO A 151 27.52 39.50 34.84
N TRP A 152 26.62 39.65 33.85
CA TRP A 152 25.76 40.82 33.71
C TRP A 152 24.59 40.75 34.70
N PHE A 153 23.93 39.59 34.81
CA PHE A 153 22.81 39.40 35.74
C PHE A 153 23.26 39.50 37.22
N TYR A 154 24.41 38.93 37.58
CA TYR A 154 24.96 39.02 38.94
C TYR A 154 25.40 40.43 39.35
N ARG A 155 25.56 41.34 38.38
CA ARG A 155 25.90 42.75 38.63
C ARG A 155 24.66 43.63 38.84
N ASN A 156 23.49 43.17 38.40
CA ASN A 156 22.26 43.98 38.32
C ASN A 156 21.13 43.46 39.24
N ILE A 157 21.50 42.70 40.28
CA ILE A 157 20.71 42.33 41.45
C ILE A 157 21.43 42.91 42.67
#